data_AF-A0A3N5ULA8-F1
#
_entry.id   AF-A0A3N5ULA8-F1
#
_cell.length_a   1.000
_cell.length_b   1.000
_cell.length_c   1.000
_cell.angle_alpha   90.00
_cell.angle_beta   90.00
_cell.angle_gamma   90.00
#
_symmetry.space_group_name_H-M   'P 1'
#
loop_
_entity.id
_entity.type
_entity.pdbx_description
1 polymer ?
#
loop_
_entity_poly.entity_id
_entity_poly.type
_entity_poly.pdbx_seq_one_letter_code
_entity_poly.pdbx_strand_id
1 'polypeptide(L)'
;MMNLPRSYYYRLTYQSSRSAPLKADYPLVFFSFFSRLALGMGILGGTGQLLGISPPISSLILQIALGLGLLCMVIAQLHATDKRSLFHVFANWKSLLTWEISSLLLFLVVLTINALRGRLAIAAPLPSTAFAVFIILSASFTLVLTALIYGFYSHPVWNTHWVSMVTFTSALTLG
;
A
#
# COMPACT_ATOMS: atom_id res chain seq x y z
N MET A 1 12.10 29.68 -6.71
CA MET A 1 11.26 28.57 -7.21
C MET A 1 12.19 27.44 -7.66
N MET A 2 12.28 26.35 -6.88
CA MET A 2 13.11 25.20 -7.24
C MET A 2 12.37 24.33 -8.26
N ASN A 3 12.95 24.14 -9.45
CA ASN A 3 12.48 23.18 -10.44
C ASN A 3 12.75 21.76 -9.92
N LEU A 4 11.75 21.18 -9.25
CA LEU A 4 11.78 19.77 -8.87
C LEU A 4 11.58 18.89 -10.12
N PRO A 5 12.35 17.79 -10.27
CA PRO A 5 12.21 16.89 -11.40
C PRO A 5 10.82 16.24 -11.40
N ARG A 6 10.06 16.44 -12.48
CA ARG A 6 8.70 15.90 -12.67
C ARG A 6 8.70 14.38 -12.57
N SER A 7 7.84 13.83 -11.71
CA SER A 7 7.66 12.39 -11.51
C SER A 7 7.16 11.68 -12.78
N TYR A 8 7.42 10.39 -12.90
CA TYR A 8 7.02 9.56 -14.05
C TYR A 8 5.50 9.54 -14.25
N TYR A 9 4.74 9.51 -13.14
CA TYR A 9 3.27 9.65 -13.14
C TYR A 9 2.79 10.95 -13.78
N TYR A 10 3.47 12.09 -13.51
CA TYR A 10 3.15 13.36 -14.15
C TYR A 10 3.37 13.29 -15.65
N ARG A 11 4.39 12.57 -16.15
CA ARG A 11 4.55 12.40 -17.61
C ARG A 11 3.43 11.54 -18.20
N LEU A 12 3.03 10.48 -17.51
CA LEU A 12 1.92 9.61 -17.95
C LEU A 12 0.57 10.35 -17.99
N THR A 13 0.28 11.22 -17.01
CA THR A 13 -0.98 12.03 -16.98
C THR A 13 -0.92 13.29 -17.83
N TYR A 14 0.25 13.90 -17.99
CA TYR A 14 0.39 15.13 -18.78
C TYR A 14 0.48 14.84 -20.29
N GLN A 15 1.01 13.67 -20.70
CA GLN A 15 0.94 13.22 -22.10
C GLN A 15 -0.49 12.80 -22.50
N SER A 16 -1.32 12.32 -21.57
CA SER A 16 -2.73 12.01 -21.89
C SER A 16 -3.60 13.27 -22.00
N SER A 17 -3.25 14.35 -21.29
CA SER A 17 -4.05 15.58 -21.20
C SER A 17 -4.03 16.48 -22.45
N ARG A 18 -3.23 16.20 -23.49
CA ARG A 18 -3.17 17.08 -24.67
C ARG A 18 -4.08 16.71 -25.84
N SER A 19 -4.65 15.50 -25.91
CA SER A 19 -5.60 15.13 -26.98
C SER A 19 -6.10 13.67 -26.95
N ALA A 20 -5.89 12.91 -25.88
CA ALA A 20 -6.40 11.53 -25.80
C ALA A 20 -7.57 11.45 -24.81
N PRO A 21 -8.67 10.74 -25.13
CA PRO A 21 -9.71 10.48 -24.14
C PRO A 21 -9.07 9.84 -22.91
N LEU A 22 -9.44 10.32 -21.71
CA LEU A 22 -9.09 9.71 -20.42
C LEU A 22 -9.50 8.23 -20.45
N LYS A 23 -8.61 7.35 -20.89
CA LYS A 23 -8.78 5.91 -20.73
C LYS A 23 -8.45 5.60 -19.28
N ALA A 24 -9.42 5.03 -18.57
CA ALA A 24 -9.18 4.49 -17.25
C ALA A 24 -8.05 3.46 -17.34
N ASP A 25 -6.99 3.69 -16.58
CA ASP A 25 -5.91 2.72 -16.43
C ASP A 25 -6.40 1.62 -15.48
N TYR A 26 -7.17 0.67 -16.03
CA TYR A 26 -7.81 -0.39 -15.25
C TYR A 26 -6.84 -1.16 -14.34
N PRO A 27 -5.59 -1.50 -14.77
CA PRO A 27 -4.60 -2.07 -13.87
C PRO A 27 -4.35 -1.25 -12.60
N LEU A 28 -4.28 0.08 -12.71
CA LEU A 28 -4.11 0.98 -11.57
C LEU A 28 -5.36 0.99 -10.66
N VAL A 29 -6.55 0.93 -11.26
CA VAL A 29 -7.82 0.84 -10.51
C VAL A 29 -7.88 -0.46 -9.70
N PHE A 30 -7.57 -1.60 -10.33
CA PHE A 30 -7.53 -2.90 -9.65
C PHE A 30 -6.45 -2.92 -8.57
N PHE A 31 -5.25 -2.40 -8.87
CA PHE A 31 -4.19 -2.26 -7.88
C PHE A 31 -4.66 -1.44 -6.68
N SER A 32 -5.26 -0.27 -6.90
CA SER A 32 -5.74 0.60 -5.82
C SER A 32 -6.88 -0.04 -5.02
N PHE A 33 -7.73 -0.84 -5.64
CA PHE A 33 -8.81 -1.55 -4.95
C PHE A 33 -8.25 -2.64 -4.04
N PHE A 34 -7.44 -3.55 -4.60
CA PHE A 34 -6.88 -4.66 -3.83
C PHE A 34 -5.88 -4.20 -2.78
N SER A 35 -5.13 -3.12 -3.02
CA SER A 35 -4.18 -2.60 -2.03
C SER A 35 -4.90 -2.00 -0.83
N ARG A 36 -5.98 -1.25 -1.06
CA ARG A 36 -6.83 -0.72 0.03
C ARG A 36 -7.51 -1.82 0.81
N LEU A 37 -8.02 -2.85 0.13
CA LEU A 37 -8.60 -4.03 0.77
C LEU A 37 -7.56 -4.74 1.65
N ALA A 38 -6.36 -5.01 1.12
CA ALA A 38 -5.28 -5.67 1.86
C ALA A 38 -4.84 -4.86 3.09
N LEU A 39 -4.63 -3.55 2.93
CA LEU A 39 -4.19 -2.66 4.00
C LEU A 39 -5.28 -2.50 5.07
N GLY A 40 -6.54 -2.36 4.65
CA GLY A 40 -7.71 -2.30 5.53
C GLY A 40 -7.86 -3.56 6.38
N MET A 41 -7.83 -4.74 5.74
CA MET A 41 -7.82 -6.02 6.44
C MET A 41 -6.61 -6.16 7.37
N GLY A 42 -5.44 -5.65 6.98
CA GLY A 42 -4.26 -5.60 7.83
C GLY A 42 -4.50 -4.82 9.12
N ILE A 43 -5.12 -3.64 9.02
CA ILE A 43 -5.46 -2.80 10.18
C ILE A 43 -6.52 -3.50 11.06
N LEU A 44 -7.59 -4.03 10.47
CA LEU A 44 -8.65 -4.74 11.22
C LEU A 44 -8.12 -6.01 11.89
N GLY A 45 -7.29 -6.79 11.20
CA GLY A 45 -6.66 -7.98 11.75
C GLY A 45 -5.69 -7.65 12.88
N GLY A 46 -4.87 -6.60 12.71
CA GLY A 46 -3.93 -6.12 13.73
C GLY A 46 -4.67 -5.58 14.96
N THR A 47 -5.68 -4.72 14.77
CA THR A 47 -6.50 -4.19 15.88
C THR A 47 -7.25 -5.32 16.58
N GLY A 48 -7.77 -6.29 15.84
CA GLY A 48 -8.37 -7.50 16.41
C GLY A 48 -7.42 -8.29 17.30
N GLN A 49 -6.13 -8.41 16.92
CA GLN A 49 -5.12 -9.03 17.79
C GLN A 49 -4.87 -8.23 19.08
N LEU A 50 -4.87 -6.89 19.00
CA LEU A 50 -4.69 -6.02 20.17
C LEU A 50 -5.89 -6.06 21.13
N LEU A 51 -7.10 -6.17 20.58
CA LEU A 51 -8.34 -6.22 21.36
C LEU A 51 -8.68 -7.63 21.87
N GLY A 52 -7.84 -8.62 21.60
CA GLY A 52 -8.08 -10.00 22.05
C GLY A 52 -9.18 -10.73 21.29
N ILE A 53 -9.51 -10.31 20.05
CA ILE A 53 -10.36 -11.10 19.16
C ILE A 53 -9.72 -12.47 18.96
N SER A 54 -10.55 -13.51 18.93
CA SER A 54 -10.16 -14.91 18.78
C SER A 54 -8.95 -15.09 17.83
N PRO A 55 -7.82 -15.68 18.31
CA PRO A 55 -6.61 -15.88 17.52
C PRO A 55 -6.81 -16.49 16.13
N PRO A 56 -7.70 -17.49 15.90
CA PRO A 56 -7.94 -18.01 14.55
C PRO A 56 -8.56 -16.99 13.61
N ILE A 57 -9.47 -16.12 14.10
CA ILE A 57 -10.16 -15.12 13.27
C ILE A 57 -9.17 -14.04 12.84
N SER A 58 -8.43 -13.48 13.80
CA SER A 58 -7.43 -12.43 13.49
C SER A 58 -6.29 -12.96 12.61
N SER A 59 -5.85 -14.21 12.82
CA SER A 59 -4.87 -14.86 11.94
C SER A 59 -5.39 -15.04 10.52
N LEU A 60 -6.64 -15.48 10.34
CA LEU A 60 -7.26 -15.66 9.03
C LEU A 60 -7.34 -14.33 8.27
N ILE A 61 -7.81 -13.26 8.92
CA ILE A 61 -7.88 -11.92 8.32
C ILE A 61 -6.50 -11.46 7.83
N LEU A 62 -5.45 -11.64 8.65
CA LEU A 62 -4.09 -11.26 8.29
C LEU A 62 -3.50 -12.12 7.16
N GLN A 63 -3.88 -13.40 7.06
CA GLN A 63 -3.49 -14.26 5.94
C GLN A 63 -4.18 -13.85 4.64
N ILE A 64 -5.46 -13.48 4.69
CA ILE A 64 -6.17 -12.93 3.53
C ILE A 64 -5.52 -11.61 3.10
N ALA A 65 -5.22 -10.72 4.06
CA ALA A 65 -4.49 -9.48 3.79
C ALA A 65 -3.13 -9.73 3.11
N LEU A 66 -2.38 -10.75 3.55
CA LEU A 66 -1.13 -11.16 2.91
C LEU A 66 -1.36 -11.63 1.47
N GLY A 67 -2.34 -12.50 1.24
CA GLY A 67 -2.68 -13.00 -0.09
C GLY A 67 -3.05 -11.88 -1.07
N LEU A 68 -3.88 -10.94 -0.61
CA LEU A 68 -4.28 -9.77 -1.39
C LEU A 68 -3.11 -8.82 -1.66
N GLY A 69 -2.24 -8.60 -0.67
CA GLY A 69 -1.06 -7.75 -0.84
C GLY A 69 -0.05 -8.35 -1.82
N LEU A 70 0.12 -9.68 -1.82
CA LEU A 70 0.93 -10.38 -2.84
C LEU A 70 0.31 -10.26 -4.24
N LEU A 71 -1.02 -10.37 -4.35
CA LEU A 71 -1.74 -10.15 -5.61
C LEU A 71 -1.51 -8.73 -6.14
N CYS A 72 -1.50 -7.72 -5.27
CA CYS A 72 -1.19 -6.34 -5.66
C CYS A 72 0.20 -6.21 -6.28
N MET A 73 1.20 -6.90 -5.74
CA MET A 73 2.55 -6.90 -6.31
C MET A 73 2.59 -7.51 -7.70
N VAL A 74 1.83 -8.57 -7.94
CA VAL A 74 1.69 -9.17 -9.28
C VAL A 74 1.05 -8.19 -10.25
N ILE A 75 -0.04 -7.51 -9.85
CA ILE A 75 -0.71 -6.51 -10.70
C ILE A 75 0.24 -5.35 -11.01
N ALA A 76 0.97 -4.85 -10.02
CA ALA A 76 1.95 -3.77 -10.21
C ALA A 76 3.07 -4.18 -11.18
N GLN A 77 3.56 -5.42 -11.09
CA GLN A 77 4.57 -5.96 -12.01
C GLN A 77 4.03 -6.13 -13.44
N LEU A 78 2.78 -6.58 -13.60
CA LEU A 78 2.15 -6.73 -14.92
C LEU A 78 1.87 -5.36 -15.57
N HIS A 79 1.62 -4.33 -14.77
CA HIS A 79 1.42 -2.97 -15.25
C HIS A 79 2.74 -2.26 -15.61
N ALA A 80 3.86 -2.62 -14.96
CA ALA A 80 5.15 -2.03 -15.27
C ALA A 80 5.59 -2.36 -16.71
N THR A 81 5.62 -1.35 -17.57
CA THR A 81 6.00 -1.45 -18.99
C THR A 81 7.45 -1.89 -19.21
N ASP A 82 8.33 -1.68 -18.23
CA ASP A 82 9.71 -2.16 -18.24
C ASP A 82 10.04 -2.90 -16.93
N LYS A 83 10.34 -4.20 -17.02
CA LYS A 83 10.65 -5.05 -15.86
C LYS A 83 11.92 -4.62 -15.14
N ARG A 84 12.85 -3.94 -15.81
CA ARG A 84 14.07 -3.38 -15.19
C ARG A 84 13.80 -2.09 -14.42
N SER A 85 12.66 -1.44 -14.65
CA SER A 85 12.28 -0.18 -14.01
C SER A 85 12.02 -0.31 -12.51
N LEU A 86 11.62 -1.46 -11.98
CA LEU A 86 11.26 -1.58 -10.55
C LEU A 86 12.45 -1.32 -9.62
N PHE A 87 13.64 -1.83 -9.95
CA PHE A 87 14.85 -1.53 -9.19
C PHE A 87 15.26 -0.06 -9.30
N HIS A 88 14.99 0.57 -10.45
CA HIS A 88 15.20 2.01 -10.62
C HIS A 88 14.23 2.88 -9.82
N VAL A 89 13.06 2.35 -9.41
CA VAL A 89 12.17 3.09 -8.50
C VAL A 89 12.85 3.34 -7.15
N PHE A 90 13.66 2.40 -6.66
CA PHE A 90 14.42 2.58 -5.40
C PHE A 90 15.60 3.55 -5.51
N ALA A 91 16.01 3.94 -6.72
CA ALA A 91 17.10 4.90 -6.89
C ALA A 91 16.70 6.34 -6.53
N ASN A 92 15.40 6.66 -6.51
CA ASN A 92 14.90 8.01 -6.21
C ASN A 92 14.20 8.08 -4.85
N TRP A 93 14.98 8.20 -3.77
CA TRP A 93 14.48 8.34 -2.40
C TRP A 93 13.61 9.59 -2.14
N LYS A 94 13.58 10.56 -3.05
CA LYS A 94 12.68 11.72 -2.94
C LYS A 94 11.28 11.45 -3.50
N SER A 95 11.08 10.33 -4.21
CA SER A 95 9.81 9.99 -4.81
C SER A 95 8.87 9.36 -3.79
N LEU A 96 7.66 9.91 -3.65
CA LEU A 96 6.61 9.33 -2.80
C LEU A 96 6.24 7.90 -3.22
N LEU A 97 6.31 7.58 -4.51
CA LEU A 97 6.08 6.23 -5.04
C LEU A 97 7.09 5.23 -4.47
N THR A 98 8.34 5.64 -4.31
CA THR A 98 9.39 4.79 -3.74
C THR A 98 9.10 4.48 -2.28
N TRP A 99 8.64 5.48 -1.53
CA TRP A 99 8.20 5.30 -0.15
C TRP A 99 6.96 4.41 -0.06
N GLU A 100 5.99 4.58 -0.95
CA GLU A 100 4.77 3.74 -1.00
C GLU A 100 5.14 2.27 -1.21
N ILE A 101 5.94 1.97 -2.24
CA ILE A 101 6.39 0.59 -2.54
C ILE A 101 7.21 0.03 -1.37
N SER A 102 8.11 0.83 -0.79
CA SER A 102 8.92 0.39 0.35
C SER A 102 8.06 0.10 1.59
N SER A 103 7.04 0.93 1.85
CA SER A 103 6.11 0.74 2.96
C SER A 103 5.19 -0.47 2.75
N LEU A 104 4.75 -0.71 1.51
CA LEU A 104 3.97 -1.90 1.15
C LEU A 104 4.82 -3.18 1.30
N LEU A 105 6.07 -3.16 0.87
CA LEU A 105 7.02 -4.26 1.08
C LEU A 105 7.24 -4.52 2.58
N LEU A 106 7.43 -3.48 3.37
CA LEU A 106 7.57 -3.59 4.82
C LEU A 106 6.31 -4.23 5.43
N PHE A 107 5.12 -3.78 5.05
CA PHE A 107 3.85 -4.36 5.49
C PHE A 107 3.77 -5.87 5.17
N LEU A 108 4.12 -6.28 3.94
CA LEU A 108 4.13 -7.69 3.53
C LEU A 108 5.15 -8.52 4.32
N VAL A 109 6.34 -7.97 4.59
CA VAL A 109 7.37 -8.64 5.39
C VAL A 109 6.87 -8.85 6.82
N VAL A 110 6.27 -7.83 7.43
CA VAL A 110 5.72 -7.93 8.80
C VAL A 110 4.58 -8.96 8.84
N LEU A 111 3.67 -8.97 7.86
CA LEU A 111 2.62 -9.98 7.75
C LEU A 111 3.18 -11.39 7.59
N THR A 112 4.21 -11.56 6.76
CA THR A 112 4.85 -12.86 6.51
C THR A 112 5.52 -13.39 7.78
N ILE A 113 6.28 -12.55 8.48
CA ILE A 113 6.90 -12.93 9.75
C ILE A 113 5.82 -13.28 10.77
N ASN A 114 4.74 -12.49 10.86
CA ASN A 114 3.64 -12.76 11.77
C ASN A 114 2.92 -14.09 11.44
N ALA A 115 2.73 -14.42 10.16
CA ALA A 115 2.15 -15.69 9.72
C ALA A 115 3.07 -16.88 10.03
N LEU A 116 4.39 -16.69 9.96
CA LEU A 116 5.39 -17.72 10.20
C LEU A 116 5.84 -17.82 11.66
N ARG A 117 5.43 -16.92 12.54
CA ARG A 117 5.92 -16.85 13.94
C ARG A 117 5.73 -18.15 14.73
N GLY A 118 4.67 -18.90 14.45
CA GLY A 118 4.41 -20.20 15.10
C GLY A 118 5.23 -21.36 14.53
N ARG A 119 5.96 -21.13 13.43
CA ARG A 119 6.79 -22.12 12.72
C ARG A 119 8.28 -21.79 12.77
N LEU A 120 8.63 -20.52 12.94
CA LEU A 120 10.01 -20.06 13.04
C LEU A 120 10.46 -20.23 14.50
N ALA A 121 11.50 -21.04 14.72
CA ALA A 121 12.20 -21.16 15.99
C ALA A 121 13.07 -19.90 16.24
N ILE A 122 12.45 -18.73 16.35
CA ILE A 122 13.17 -17.46 16.58
C ILE A 122 13.57 -17.40 18.05
N ALA A 123 14.86 -17.16 18.30
CA ALA A 123 15.51 -17.15 19.61
C ALA A 123 14.99 -16.09 20.61
N ALA A 124 14.11 -15.19 20.17
CA ALA A 124 13.31 -14.32 21.02
C ALA A 124 11.92 -14.17 20.39
N PRO A 125 10.84 -14.71 20.98
CA PRO A 125 9.50 -14.50 20.46
C PRO A 125 9.11 -13.04 20.71
N LEU A 126 9.21 -12.20 19.67
CA LEU A 126 8.56 -10.88 19.69
C LEU A 126 7.07 -11.10 20.01
N PRO A 127 6.50 -10.37 20.98
CA PRO A 127 5.13 -10.60 21.38
C PRO A 127 4.18 -10.31 20.22
N SER A 128 3.08 -11.06 20.15
CA SER A 128 2.04 -10.91 19.11
C SER A 128 1.52 -9.47 19.00
N THR A 129 1.49 -8.76 20.13
CA THR A 129 1.10 -7.35 20.23
C THR A 129 2.06 -6.43 19.49
N ALA A 130 3.38 -6.68 19.54
CA ALA A 130 4.36 -5.88 18.80
C ALA A 130 4.15 -6.01 17.28
N PHE A 131 3.93 -7.24 16.79
CA PHE A 131 3.60 -7.45 15.38
C PHE A 131 2.30 -6.76 14.97
N ALA A 132 1.25 -6.86 15.79
CA ALA A 132 -0.01 -6.17 15.53
C ALA A 132 0.17 -4.65 15.39
N VAL A 133 0.97 -4.04 16.27
CA VAL A 133 1.32 -2.60 16.17
C VAL A 133 2.09 -2.30 14.88
N PHE A 134 3.10 -3.09 14.52
CA PHE A 134 3.85 -2.89 13.28
C PHE A 134 2.97 -3.05 12.03
N ILE A 135 2.02 -3.99 12.03
CA ILE A 135 1.06 -4.17 10.93
C ILE A 135 0.20 -2.92 10.79
N ILE A 136 -0.39 -2.42 11.89
CA ILE A 136 -1.24 -1.22 11.86
C ILE A 136 -0.45 0.01 11.40
N LEU A 137 0.75 0.22 11.94
CA LEU A 137 1.59 1.37 11.59
C LEU A 137 2.03 1.33 10.13
N SER A 138 2.54 0.19 9.65
CA SER A 138 2.98 0.04 8.25
C SER A 138 1.82 0.17 7.27
N ALA A 139 0.65 -0.40 7.58
CA ALA A 139 -0.54 -0.27 6.73
C ALA A 139 -1.04 1.18 6.68
N SER A 140 -1.16 1.83 7.84
CA SER A 140 -1.61 3.23 7.94
C SER A 140 -0.64 4.18 7.23
N PHE A 141 0.66 3.97 7.40
CA PHE A 141 1.68 4.76 6.72
C PHE A 141 1.62 4.60 5.20
N THR A 142 1.41 3.38 4.71
CA THR A 142 1.22 3.11 3.27
C THR A 142 0.01 3.86 2.72
N LEU A 143 -1.14 3.81 3.42
CA LEU A 143 -2.36 4.54 3.02
C LEU A 143 -2.15 6.05 2.96
N VAL A 144 -1.41 6.62 3.92
CA VAL A 144 -1.07 8.05 3.91
C VAL A 144 -0.20 8.39 2.70
N LEU A 145 0.81 7.57 2.39
CA LEU A 145 1.65 7.79 1.21
C LEU A 145 0.85 7.71 -0.09
N THR A 146 -0.01 6.71 -0.23
CA THR A 146 -0.93 6.58 -1.38
C THR A 146 -1.80 7.83 -1.51
N ALA A 147 -2.37 8.33 -0.41
CA ALA A 147 -3.17 9.55 -0.43
C ALA A 147 -2.37 10.79 -0.82
N LEU A 148 -1.12 10.92 -0.38
CA LEU A 148 -0.24 12.03 -0.77
C LEU A 148 0.08 11.98 -2.27
N ILE A 149 0.27 10.78 -2.84
CA ILE A 149 0.50 10.60 -4.29
C ILE A 149 -0.70 11.11 -5.10
N TYR A 150 -1.91 10.76 -4.68
CA TYR A 150 -3.14 11.24 -5.32
C TYR A 150 -3.40 12.73 -5.06
N GLY A 151 -3.13 13.19 -3.83
CA GLY A 151 -3.44 14.55 -3.38
C GLY A 151 -2.61 15.64 -4.03
N PHE A 152 -1.31 15.39 -4.24
CA PHE A 152 -0.39 16.46 -4.63
C PHE A 152 -0.14 16.60 -6.14
N TYR A 153 -0.56 15.64 -6.98
CA TYR A 153 0.05 15.54 -8.32
C TYR A 153 -0.86 15.29 -9.53
N SER A 154 -2.15 14.99 -9.37
CA SER A 154 -2.90 14.38 -10.50
C SER A 154 -4.20 15.08 -10.94
N HIS A 155 -4.95 15.76 -10.08
CA HIS A 155 -6.20 16.42 -10.51
C HIS A 155 -6.70 17.48 -9.52
N PRO A 156 -7.33 18.59 -9.97
CA PRO A 156 -7.94 19.58 -9.08
C PRO A 156 -8.98 19.00 -8.11
N VAL A 157 -9.65 17.90 -8.51
CA VAL A 157 -10.61 17.17 -7.66
C VAL A 157 -9.91 16.47 -6.49
N TRP A 158 -8.63 16.12 -6.63
CA TRP A 158 -7.87 15.36 -5.64
C TRP A 158 -6.96 16.27 -4.80
N ASN A 159 -6.81 17.54 -5.16
CA ASN A 159 -6.04 18.51 -4.40
C ASN A 159 -6.80 19.02 -3.16
N THR A 160 -7.11 18.12 -2.23
CA THR A 160 -7.78 18.44 -0.96
C THR A 160 -7.15 17.67 0.19
N HIS A 161 -7.16 18.26 1.39
CA HIS A 161 -6.72 17.59 2.61
C HIS A 161 -7.59 16.37 2.99
N TRP A 162 -8.80 16.28 2.41
CA TRP A 162 -9.74 15.19 2.65
C TRP A 162 -9.34 13.89 1.97
N VAL A 163 -8.48 13.90 0.93
CA VAL A 163 -8.09 12.69 0.20
C VAL A 163 -7.45 11.66 1.12
N SER A 164 -6.65 12.08 2.09
CA SER A 164 -6.07 11.18 3.10
C SER A 164 -7.14 10.51 3.95
N MET A 165 -8.12 11.28 4.42
CA MET A 165 -9.21 10.74 5.24
C MET A 165 -10.12 9.81 4.42
N VAL A 166 -10.45 10.17 3.18
CA VAL A 166 -11.26 9.34 2.26
C VAL A 166 -10.52 8.05 1.91
N THR A 167 -9.21 8.11 1.66
CA THR A 167 -8.40 6.94 1.36
C THR A 167 -8.34 5.99 2.55
N PHE A 168 -8.15 6.53 3.76
CA PHE A 168 -8.10 5.73 4.98
C PHE A 168 -9.45 5.10 5.32
N THR A 169 -10.52 5.90 5.32
CA THR A 169 -11.88 5.40 5.62
C THR A 169 -12.35 4.40 4.57
N SER A 170 -12.12 4.63 3.28
CA SER A 170 -12.46 3.66 2.25
C SER A 170 -11.69 2.35 2.38
N ALA A 171 -10.42 2.37 2.81
CA ALA A 171 -9.68 1.15 3.09
C ALA A 171 -10.30 0.36 4.26
N LEU A 172 -10.68 1.04 5.34
CA LEU A 172 -11.36 0.40 6.48
C LEU A 172 -12.76 -0.12 6.16
N THR A 173 -13.49 0.53 5.25
CA THR A 173 -14.83 0.08 4.83
C THR A 173 -14.74 -1.12 3.87
N LEU A 174 -13.69 -1.18 3.05
CA LEU A 174 -13.47 -2.30 2.13
C LEU A 174 -12.95 -3.54 2.86
N GLY A 175 -12.02 -3.36 3.79
CA GLY A 175 -11.43 -4.44 4.61
C GLY A 175 -12.43 -5.06 5.57
#